data_AF-A0A498KYP2-F1
#
_entry.id   AF-A0A498KYP2-F1
#
_cell.length_a   1.000
_cell.length_b   1.000
_cell.length_c   1.000
_cell.angle_alpha   90.00
_cell.angle_beta   90.00
_cell.angle_gamma   90.00
#
_symmetry.space_group_name_H-M   'P 1'
#
loop_
_entity.id
_entity.type
_entity.pdbx_description
1 polymer ?
#
loop_
_entity_poly.entity_id
_entity_poly.type
_entity_poly.pdbx_seq_one_letter_code
_entity_poly.pdbx_strand_id
1 'polypeptide(L)'
;MSLSPHRLLEFVVATYDEVDRPLTPADAAARLEVGHQRADDCFERFAECELLATVDGGYRPTVTARELLDLDVDDEFVIVDATPDRRDRD
;
A
#
# COMPACT_ATOMS: atom_id res chain seq x y z
N MET A 1 -3.52 7.67 -17.30
CA MET A 1 -4.28 7.26 -16.11
C MET A 1 -3.32 7.29 -14.95
N SER A 2 -3.57 8.08 -13.90
CA SER A 2 -2.74 8.07 -12.70
C SER A 2 -2.98 6.77 -11.94
N LEU A 3 -1.91 6.04 -11.58
CA LEU A 3 -2.03 4.81 -10.78
C LEU A 3 -2.71 5.12 -9.44
N SER A 4 -3.87 4.52 -9.16
CA SER A 4 -4.55 4.68 -7.87
C SER A 4 -3.83 3.87 -6.78
N PRO A 5 -3.89 4.28 -5.50
CA PRO A 5 -3.39 3.47 -4.40
C PRO A 5 -4.02 2.06 -4.39
N HIS A 6 -5.30 1.93 -4.73
CA HIS A 6 -5.95 0.62 -4.85
C HIS A 6 -5.24 -0.28 -5.87
N ARG A 7 -4.98 0.23 -7.08
CA ARG A 7 -4.22 -0.51 -8.12
C ARG A 7 -2.82 -0.91 -7.67
N LEU A 8 -2.15 -0.07 -6.87
CA LEU A 8 -0.86 -0.41 -6.30
C LEU A 8 -0.99 -1.55 -5.28
N LEU A 9 -2.00 -1.49 -4.40
CA LEU A 9 -2.25 -2.52 -3.40
C LEU A 9 -2.62 -3.86 -4.03
N GLU A 10 -3.52 -3.87 -5.02
CA GLU A 10 -3.84 -5.05 -5.84
C GLU A 10 -2.58 -5.70 -6.41
N PHE A 11 -1.73 -4.89 -7.04
CA PHE A 11 -0.50 -5.35 -7.63
C PHE A 11 0.45 -5.99 -6.60
N VAL A 12 0.59 -5.36 -5.42
CA VAL A 12 1.46 -5.85 -4.35
C VAL A 12 0.94 -7.19 -3.80
N VAL A 13 -0.38 -7.31 -3.57
CA VAL A 13 -1.00 -8.56 -3.12
C VAL A 13 -0.81 -9.67 -4.14
N ALA A 14 -1.20 -9.42 -5.40
CA ALA A 14 -1.10 -10.40 -6.46
C ALA A 14 0.35 -10.88 -6.68
N THR A 15 1.29 -9.94 -6.68
CA THR A 15 2.71 -10.28 -6.87
C THR A 15 3.24 -11.07 -5.68
N TYR A 16 2.94 -10.67 -4.44
CA TYR A 16 3.40 -11.41 -3.26
C TYR A 16 2.85 -12.83 -3.24
N ASP A 17 1.57 -13.01 -3.57
CA ASP A 17 0.93 -14.33 -3.61
C ASP A 17 1.53 -15.24 -4.71
N GLU A 18 2.07 -14.66 -5.78
CA GLU A 18 2.78 -15.41 -6.84
C GLU A 18 4.19 -15.81 -6.43
N VAL A 19 4.97 -14.90 -5.84
CA VAL A 19 6.41 -15.12 -5.61
C VAL A 19 6.79 -15.48 -4.18
N ASP A 20 5.84 -15.40 -3.25
CA ASP A 20 5.98 -15.69 -1.81
C ASP A 20 7.22 -15.03 -1.17
N ARG A 21 7.47 -13.77 -1.53
CA ARG A 21 8.63 -13.01 -1.05
C ARG A 21 8.28 -11.54 -0.81
N PRO A 22 8.91 -10.87 0.18
CA PRO A 22 8.71 -9.45 0.42
C PRO A 22 8.97 -8.61 -0.84
N LEU A 23 8.15 -7.57 -1.02
CA LEU A 23 8.26 -6.63 -2.12
C LEU A 23 8.81 -5.31 -1.63
N THR A 24 9.66 -4.70 -2.46
CA THR A 24 10.15 -3.34 -2.22
C THR A 24 9.36 -2.33 -3.06
N PRO A 25 9.34 -1.05 -2.66
CA PRO A 25 8.81 0.00 -3.52
C PRO A 25 9.47 0.05 -4.91
N ALA A 26 10.77 -0.29 -5.00
CA ALA A 26 11.49 -0.36 -6.26
C ALA A 26 10.97 -1.47 -7.19
N ASP A 27 10.59 -2.63 -6.64
CA ASP A 27 9.97 -3.72 -7.40
C ASP A 27 8.65 -3.28 -8.04
N ALA A 28 7.85 -2.49 -7.31
CA ALA A 28 6.57 -1.98 -7.78
C ALA A 28 6.74 -0.81 -8.76
N ALA A 29 7.64 0.13 -8.47
CA ALA A 29 7.96 1.26 -9.34
C ALA A 29 8.40 0.80 -10.74
N ALA A 30 9.27 -0.21 -10.81
CA ALA A 30 9.75 -0.76 -12.07
C ALA A 30 8.65 -1.44 -12.88
N ARG A 31 7.72 -2.17 -12.23
CA ARG A 31 6.68 -2.97 -12.91
C ARG A 31 5.44 -2.16 -13.28
N LEU A 32 5.11 -1.14 -12.50
CA LEU A 32 3.93 -0.30 -12.71
C LEU A 32 4.26 1.03 -13.39
N GLU A 33 5.52 1.24 -13.79
CA GLU A 33 6.02 2.47 -14.41
C GLU A 33 5.67 3.74 -13.59
N VAL A 34 5.67 3.60 -12.25
CA VAL A 34 5.44 4.72 -11.33
C VAL A 34 6.74 5.25 -10.77
N GLY A 35 6.78 6.54 -10.46
CA GLY A 35 7.94 7.16 -9.84
C GLY A 35 8.26 6.51 -8.49
N HIS A 36 9.55 6.26 -8.23
CA HIS A 36 10.02 5.57 -7.03
C HIS A 36 9.51 6.24 -5.74
N GLN A 37 9.64 7.57 -5.64
CA GLN A 37 9.15 8.32 -4.47
C GLN A 37 7.65 8.10 -4.22
N ARG A 38 6.84 8.06 -5.29
CA ARG A 38 5.41 7.80 -5.16
C ARG A 38 5.11 6.39 -4.67
N ALA A 39 5.91 5.40 -5.09
CA ALA A 39 5.78 4.03 -4.60
C ALA A 39 6.16 3.95 -3.11
N ASP A 40 7.26 4.58 -2.71
CA ASP A 40 7.70 4.67 -1.31
C ASP A 40 6.58 5.27 -0.44
N ASP A 41 6.10 6.46 -0.79
CA ASP A 41 5.06 7.18 -0.04
C ASP A 41 3.78 6.31 0.11
N CYS A 42 3.41 5.55 -0.92
CA CYS A 42 2.24 4.67 -0.84
C CYS A 42 2.50 3.45 0.05
N PHE A 43 3.67 2.84 -0.04
CA PHE A 43 4.02 1.67 0.79
C PHE A 43 4.08 2.03 2.26
N GLU A 44 4.64 3.20 2.60
CA GLU A 44 4.63 3.74 3.96
C GLU A 44 3.20 3.91 4.47
N ARG A 45 2.33 4.57 3.68
CA ARG A 45 0.93 4.75 4.04
C ARG A 45 0.17 3.43 4.20
N PHE A 46 0.42 2.44 3.34
CA PHE A 46 -0.19 1.13 3.50
C PHE A 46 0.27 0.44 4.77
N ALA A 47 1.53 0.63 5.17
CA ALA A 47 2.04 0.09 6.42
C ALA A 47 1.43 0.79 7.65
N GLU A 48 1.28 2.11 7.61
CA GLU A 48 0.57 2.88 8.65
C GLU A 48 -0.89 2.44 8.81
N CYS A 49 -1.52 2.02 7.71
CA CYS A 49 -2.90 1.53 7.69
C CYS A 49 -3.01 0.01 7.93
N GLU A 50 -1.94 -0.66 8.34
CA GLU A 50 -1.88 -2.11 8.58
C GLU A 50 -2.25 -2.98 7.36
N LEU A 51 -2.18 -2.42 6.14
CA LEU A 51 -2.40 -3.14 4.89
C LEU A 51 -1.13 -3.86 4.44
N LEU A 52 0.03 -3.26 4.71
CA LEU A 52 1.34 -3.90 4.56
C LEU A 52 2.01 -4.06 5.92
N ALA A 53 2.75 -5.14 6.10
CA ALA A 53 3.66 -5.30 7.22
C ALA A 53 5.10 -5.16 6.73
N THR A 54 5.87 -4.29 7.37
CA THR A 54 7.32 -4.20 7.17
C THR A 54 7.99 -5.46 7.72
N VAL A 55 8.84 -6.07 6.90
CA VAL A 55 9.60 -7.28 7.22
C VAL A 55 11.03 -7.12 6.70
N ASP A 56 11.91 -8.05 7.07
CA ASP A 56 13.28 -8.06 6.54
C ASP A 56 13.24 -8.14 5.01
N GLY A 57 13.79 -7.11 4.35
CA GLY A 57 13.89 -7.04 2.90
C GLY A 57 12.68 -6.46 2.16
N GLY A 58 11.67 -5.93 2.85
CA GLY A 58 10.59 -5.18 2.20
C GLY A 58 9.26 -5.26 2.94
N TYR A 59 8.17 -5.42 2.19
CA TYR A 59 6.81 -5.41 2.68
C TYR A 59 6.09 -6.69 2.27
N ARG A 60 5.23 -7.19 3.17
CA ARG A 60 4.28 -8.25 2.85
C ARG A 60 2.85 -7.76 3.04
N PRO A 61 1.88 -8.22 2.24
CA PRO A 61 0.47 -7.93 2.50
C PRO A 61 -0.02 -8.63 3.76
N THR A 62 -0.83 -7.91 4.55
CA THR A 62 -1.54 -8.46 5.70
C THR A 62 -2.82 -9.19 5.27
N VAL A 63 -3.51 -9.78 6.24
CA VAL A 63 -4.88 -10.30 6.01
C VAL A 63 -5.83 -9.15 5.70
N THR A 64 -5.71 -8.02 6.43
CA THR A 64 -6.51 -6.81 6.25
C THR A 64 -6.46 -6.28 4.81
N ALA A 65 -5.29 -6.26 4.16
CA ALA A 65 -5.19 -5.85 2.76
C ALA A 65 -5.97 -6.77 1.81
N ARG A 66 -5.96 -8.08 2.05
CA ARG A 66 -6.69 -9.03 1.21
C ARG A 66 -8.20 -8.88 1.42
N GLU A 67 -8.63 -8.78 2.68
CA GLU A 67 -10.03 -8.52 3.01
C GLU A 67 -10.53 -7.20 2.41
N LEU A 68 -9.72 -6.14 2.44
CA LEU A 68 -10.08 -4.86 1.81
C LEU A 68 -10.31 -5.00 0.29
N LEU A 69 -9.43 -5.74 -0.41
CA LEU A 69 -9.58 -5.97 -1.85
C LEU A 69 -10.77 -6.88 -2.17
N ASP A 70 -11.08 -7.85 -1.31
CA ASP A 70 -12.23 -8.74 -1.47
C ASP A 70 -13.59 -8.03 -1.30
N LEU A 71 -13.61 -6.85 -0.65
CA LEU A 71 -14.83 -6.05 -0.51
C LEU A 71 -15.29 -5.39 -1.83
N ASP A 72 -14.48 -5.46 -2.91
CA ASP A 72 -14.76 -4.87 -4.23
C ASP A 72 -15.27 -3.43 -4.12
N VAL A 73 -14.66 -2.67 -3.20
CA VAL A 73 -14.99 -1.28 -2.97
C VAL A 73 -14.30 -0.43 -4.03
N ASP A 74 -15.09 0.30 -4.82
CA ASP A 74 -14.57 1.22 -5.84
C ASP A 74 -13.55 2.21 -5.24
N ASP A 75 -12.63 2.71 -6.09
CA ASP A 75 -11.49 3.61 -5.81
C ASP A 75 -11.81 4.88 -4.94
N GLU A 76 -13.07 5.11 -4.55
CA GLU A 76 -13.55 6.23 -3.75
C GLU A 76 -13.43 6.01 -2.23
N PHE A 77 -13.06 4.82 -1.75
CA PHE A 77 -12.72 4.63 -0.34
C PHE A 77 -11.32 5.16 -0.04
N VAL A 78 -11.30 6.46 0.25
CA VAL A 78 -10.15 7.21 0.76
C VAL A 78 -9.53 6.45 1.93
N ILE A 79 -8.25 6.09 1.79
CA ILE A 79 -7.41 5.75 2.94
C ILE A 79 -7.29 7.01 3.79
N VAL A 80 -8.15 7.12 4.79
CA VAL A 80 -8.19 8.24 5.73
C VAL A 80 -6.98 8.07 6.65
N ASP A 81 -5.96 8.86 6.39
CA ASP A 81 -4.90 9.12 7.35
C ASP A 81 -5.55 9.81 8.55
N ALA A 82 -5.87 9.02 9.59
CA ALA A 82 -6.26 9.56 10.87
C ALA A 82 -5.00 10.09 11.56
N THR A 83 -4.44 11.18 11.04
CA THR A 83 -3.54 12.00 11.85
C THR A 83 -4.34 12.40 13.10
N PRO A 84 -3.89 12.07 14.32
CA PRO A 84 -4.51 12.63 15.50
C PRO A 84 -4.38 14.14 15.36
N ASP A 85 -5.52 14.82 15.28
CA ASP A 85 -5.65 16.27 15.19
C ASP A 85 -4.72 16.88 16.24
N ARG A 86 -3.52 17.31 15.83
CA ARG A 86 -2.60 18.06 16.68
C ARG A 86 -3.17 19.46 16.74
N ARG A 87 -4.33 19.62 17.37
CA ARG A 87 -4.79 20.94 17.78
C ARG A 87 -3.85 21.40 18.86
N ASP A 88 -3.32 22.57 18.57
CA ASP A 88 -2.31 23.27 19.31
C ASP A 88 -2.64 23.37 20.80
N ARG A 89 -1.56 23.43 21.57
CA ARG A 89 -1.57 24.03 22.89
C ARG A 89 -2.34 25.36 22.84
N ASP A 90 -3.25 25.52 23.79
CA ASP A 90 -3.19 26.61 24.75
C ASP A 90 -3.83 26.18 26.08
#